data_AF-A0A117RBG6-F1
#
_entry.id   AF-A0A117RBG6-F1
#
_cell.length_a   1.000
_cell.length_b   1.000
_cell.length_c   1.000
_cell.angle_alpha   90.00
_cell.angle_beta   90.00
_cell.angle_gamma   90.00
#
_symmetry.space_group_name_H-M   'P 1'
#
loop_
_entity.id
_entity.type
_entity.pdbx_description
1 polymer ?
#
loop_
_entity_poly.entity_id
_entity_poly.type
_entity_poly.pdbx_seq_one_letter_code
_entity_poly.pdbx_strand_id
1 'polypeptide(L)'
;MREHRLGSLSASDEFHTIHILIIPAHIVALLAAHLILVFRHRHTQYPGPGRTERNVVGIPLKARAVKSAGLCCLVTGALLALAAAAHINPVWLYGPYHPGQVSAGSQPDWYMGVADGLLRVMPGREITLWGHTLALDNLIPLTAGVGLFLALGVCPFIEAWVTDDDRDHRLLDPAPEPSIRGERPDHQADRAGVQGDRQRTQKLIRRPRTAGPAFRQRPRSLGRVRRSGIGRQAR
;
A
#
# COMPACT_ATOMS: atom_id res chain seq x y z
N MET A 1 19.47 52.81 15.90
CA MET A 1 19.40 51.55 16.68
C MET A 1 17.97 51.07 17.01
N ARG A 2 16.91 51.89 16.90
CA ARG A 2 15.51 51.45 17.12
C ARG A 2 14.86 50.82 15.87
N GLU A 3 15.09 51.37 14.68
CA GLU A 3 14.60 50.86 13.38
C GLU A 3 14.94 49.36 13.16
N HIS A 4 16.17 48.97 13.43
CA HIS A 4 16.65 47.59 13.25
C HIS A 4 15.98 46.58 14.18
N ARG A 5 15.45 47.04 15.32
CA ARG A 5 14.72 46.21 16.29
C ARG A 5 13.24 46.10 15.93
N LEU A 6 12.67 47.12 15.26
CA LEU A 6 11.30 47.10 14.77
C LEU A 6 11.15 46.14 13.56
N GLY A 7 12.14 46.14 12.66
CA GLY A 7 12.16 45.21 11.52
C GLY A 7 12.28 43.72 11.93
N SER A 8 13.07 43.41 12.96
CA SER A 8 13.21 42.02 13.45
C SER A 8 11.95 41.51 14.15
N LEU A 9 11.19 42.40 14.82
CA LEU A 9 9.95 42.04 15.48
C LEU A 9 8.82 41.78 14.47
N SER A 10 8.72 42.61 13.42
CA SER A 10 7.75 42.38 12.32
C SER A 10 7.95 41.02 11.66
N ALA A 11 9.20 40.64 11.37
CA ALA A 11 9.50 39.37 10.73
C ALA A 11 9.06 38.17 11.58
N SER A 12 9.36 38.16 12.89
CA SER A 12 8.93 37.07 13.78
C SER A 12 7.41 36.99 13.93
N ASP A 13 6.74 38.14 13.96
CA ASP A 13 5.29 38.24 14.13
C ASP A 13 4.56 37.79 12.85
N GLU A 14 5.13 38.08 11.68
CA GLU A 14 4.67 37.58 10.38
C GLU A 14 4.77 36.04 10.33
N PHE A 15 5.90 35.45 10.72
CA PHE A 15 6.05 34.00 10.76
C PHE A 15 5.07 33.33 11.73
N HIS A 16 4.84 33.92 12.91
CA HIS A 16 3.85 33.40 13.86
C HIS A 16 2.45 33.45 13.27
N THR A 17 2.08 34.56 12.62
CA THR A 17 0.77 34.71 11.98
C THR A 17 0.58 33.69 10.87
N ILE A 18 1.59 33.54 10.01
CA ILE A 18 1.56 32.60 8.90
C ILE A 18 1.46 31.15 9.41
N HIS A 19 2.25 30.78 10.41
CA HIS A 19 2.34 29.39 10.89
C HIS A 19 1.17 28.97 11.78
N ILE A 20 0.60 29.87 12.58
CA ILE A 20 -0.50 29.54 13.51
C ILE A 20 -1.86 29.70 12.82
N LEU A 21 -2.01 30.73 11.99
CA LEU A 21 -3.30 31.06 11.39
C LEU A 21 -3.38 30.62 9.93
N ILE A 22 -2.49 31.13 9.08
CA ILE A 22 -2.66 31.02 7.63
C ILE A 22 -2.43 29.59 7.14
N ILE A 23 -1.26 29.01 7.42
CA ILE A 23 -0.91 27.65 6.97
C ILE A 23 -1.91 26.61 7.53
N PRO A 24 -2.22 26.58 8.84
CA PRO A 24 -3.16 25.61 9.37
C PRO A 24 -4.58 25.78 8.82
N ALA A 25 -5.03 27.02 8.61
CA ALA A 25 -6.34 27.26 7.99
C ALA A 25 -6.40 26.72 6.56
N HIS A 26 -5.34 26.88 5.76
CA HIS A 26 -5.26 26.32 4.41
C HIS A 26 -5.25 24.78 4.43
N ILE A 27 -4.50 24.17 5.36
CA ILE A 27 -4.47 22.71 5.52
C ILE A 27 -5.86 22.19 5.87
N VAL A 28 -6.58 22.83 6.79
CA VAL A 28 -7.95 22.43 7.17
C VAL A 28 -8.91 22.60 5.99
N ALA A 29 -8.81 23.70 5.23
CA ALA A 29 -9.65 23.92 4.05
C ALA A 29 -9.41 22.86 2.96
N LEU A 30 -8.14 22.56 2.65
CA LEU A 30 -7.77 21.52 1.71
C LEU A 30 -8.17 20.13 2.20
N LEU A 31 -8.03 19.84 3.49
CA LEU A 31 -8.47 18.59 4.10
C LEU A 31 -9.99 18.42 3.98
N ALA A 32 -10.76 19.47 4.24
CA ALA A 32 -12.22 19.45 4.06
C ALA A 32 -12.60 19.18 2.59
N ALA A 33 -11.98 19.90 1.65
CA ALA A 33 -12.19 19.68 0.22
C ALA A 33 -11.83 18.24 -0.19
N HIS A 34 -10.70 17.72 0.30
CA HIS A 34 -10.27 16.34 0.07
C HIS A 34 -11.27 15.31 0.63
N LEU A 35 -11.77 15.50 1.85
CA LEU A 35 -12.76 14.62 2.45
C LEU A 35 -14.08 14.62 1.66
N ILE A 36 -14.55 15.79 1.21
CA ILE A 36 -15.73 15.91 0.33
C ILE A 36 -15.51 15.10 -0.95
N LEU A 37 -14.33 15.21 -1.56
CA LEU A 37 -13.98 14.46 -2.77
C LEU A 37 -14.01 12.95 -2.51
N VAL A 38 -13.42 12.48 -1.41
CA VAL A 38 -13.41 11.05 -1.03
C VAL A 38 -14.83 10.53 -0.77
N PHE A 39 -15.69 11.31 -0.12
CA PHE A 39 -17.10 10.94 0.10
C PHE A 39 -17.88 10.84 -1.22
N ARG A 40 -17.60 11.74 -2.18
CA ARG A 40 -18.27 11.77 -3.48
C ARG A 40 -17.81 10.67 -4.42
N HIS A 41 -16.49 10.42 -4.49
CA HIS A 41 -15.89 9.46 -5.41
C HIS A 41 -15.80 8.03 -4.86
N ARG A 42 -16.13 7.83 -3.57
CA ARG A 42 -15.99 6.56 -2.83
C ARG A 42 -14.53 6.08 -2.82
N HIS A 43 -14.20 5.15 -1.94
CA HIS A 43 -12.83 4.62 -1.88
C HIS A 43 -12.57 3.61 -3.00
N THR A 44 -11.38 3.67 -3.58
CA THR A 44 -10.85 2.62 -4.45
C THR A 44 -10.60 1.34 -3.64
N GLN A 45 -10.73 0.18 -4.28
CA GLN A 45 -10.58 -1.12 -3.61
C GLN A 45 -9.73 -2.07 -4.46
N TYR A 46 -8.96 -2.95 -3.82
CA TYR A 46 -8.25 -4.01 -4.54
C TYR A 46 -9.21 -5.02 -5.15
N PRO A 47 -8.88 -5.62 -6.30
CA PRO A 47 -9.68 -6.68 -6.91
C PRO A 47 -9.82 -7.86 -5.95
N GLY A 48 -11.00 -8.46 -5.92
CA GLY A 48 -11.28 -9.60 -5.06
C GLY A 48 -12.69 -10.14 -5.26
N PRO A 49 -13.03 -11.27 -4.61
CA PRO A 49 -14.33 -11.91 -4.78
C PRO A 49 -15.48 -10.94 -4.46
N GLY A 50 -16.39 -10.74 -5.43
CA GLY A 50 -17.55 -9.85 -5.28
C GLY A 50 -17.26 -8.35 -5.39
N ARG A 51 -16.02 -7.95 -5.69
CA ARG A 51 -15.62 -6.56 -5.94
C ARG A 51 -15.65 -6.26 -7.43
N THR A 52 -16.36 -5.22 -7.83
CA THR A 52 -16.49 -4.75 -9.21
C THR A 52 -16.33 -3.24 -9.27
N GLU A 53 -16.13 -2.67 -10.46
CA GLU A 53 -16.00 -1.21 -10.67
C GLU A 53 -17.23 -0.38 -10.22
N ARG A 54 -18.37 -1.04 -10.02
CA ARG A 54 -19.64 -0.39 -9.68
C ARG A 54 -20.04 -0.58 -8.22
N ASN A 55 -19.29 -1.35 -7.45
CA ASN A 55 -19.63 -1.70 -6.08
C ASN A 55 -18.45 -1.45 -5.13
N VAL A 56 -18.74 -1.07 -3.89
CA VAL A 56 -17.74 -0.94 -2.82
C VAL A 56 -18.10 -1.94 -1.73
N VAL A 57 -17.28 -2.98 -1.60
CA VAL A 57 -17.48 -4.02 -0.58
C VAL A 57 -16.63 -3.69 0.64
N GLY A 58 -17.27 -3.39 1.77
CA GLY A 58 -16.58 -3.00 2.99
C GLY A 58 -17.34 -3.28 4.26
N ILE A 59 -16.66 -3.05 5.38
CA ILE A 59 -17.23 -3.15 6.73
C ILE A 59 -18.20 -1.99 7.01
N PRO A 60 -19.24 -2.20 7.84
CA PRO A 60 -20.17 -1.14 8.20
C PRO A 60 -19.45 0.02 8.90
N LEU A 61 -19.96 1.23 8.73
CA LEU A 61 -19.33 2.47 9.23
C LEU A 61 -19.02 2.41 10.74
N LYS A 62 -19.92 1.83 11.55
CA LYS A 62 -19.74 1.69 13.00
C LYS A 62 -18.50 0.86 13.35
N ALA A 63 -18.31 -0.28 12.68
CA ALA A 63 -17.14 -1.13 12.89
C ALA A 63 -15.85 -0.44 12.42
N ARG A 64 -15.92 0.29 11.30
CA ARG A 64 -14.79 1.10 10.80
C ARG A 64 -14.39 2.18 11.81
N ALA A 65 -15.36 2.88 12.39
CA ALA A 65 -15.11 3.93 13.37
C ALA A 65 -14.40 3.40 14.62
N VAL A 66 -14.84 2.26 15.17
CA VAL A 66 -14.18 1.62 16.33
C VAL A 66 -12.74 1.22 15.99
N LYS A 67 -12.51 0.62 14.82
CA LYS A 67 -11.17 0.24 14.38
C LYS A 67 -10.24 1.45 14.21
N SER A 68 -10.74 2.53 13.60
CA SER A 68 -10.00 3.78 13.44
C SER A 68 -9.70 4.46 14.78
N ALA A 69 -10.65 4.46 15.72
CA ALA A 69 -10.45 4.99 17.07
C ALA A 69 -9.41 4.16 17.84
N GLY A 70 -9.48 2.83 17.77
CA GLY A 70 -8.48 1.94 18.37
C GLY A 70 -7.07 2.19 17.83
N LEU A 71 -6.93 2.33 16.50
CA LEU A 71 -5.65 2.67 15.88
C LEU A 71 -5.15 4.05 16.34
N CYS A 72 -6.03 5.05 16.40
CA CYS A 72 -5.70 6.40 16.89
C CYS A 72 -5.14 6.34 18.32
N CYS A 73 -5.78 5.59 19.22
CA CYS A 73 -5.32 5.40 20.59
C CYS A 73 -3.95 4.70 20.65
N LEU A 74 -3.73 3.67 19.82
CA LEU A 74 -2.44 2.98 19.77
C LEU A 74 -1.31 3.89 19.28
N VAL A 75 -1.53 4.64 18.20
CA VAL A 75 -0.55 5.59 17.66
C VAL A 75 -0.29 6.70 18.68
N THR A 76 -1.34 7.27 19.28
CA THR A 76 -1.21 8.32 20.29
C THR A 76 -0.46 7.82 21.53
N GLY A 77 -0.76 6.61 22.00
CA GLY A 77 -0.05 5.98 23.11
C GLY A 77 1.43 5.77 22.79
N ALA A 78 1.76 5.31 21.58
CA ALA A 78 3.14 5.18 21.12
C ALA A 78 3.87 6.52 21.04
N LEU A 79 3.21 7.57 20.54
CA LEU A 79 3.78 8.93 20.49
C LEU A 79 4.02 9.51 21.89
N LEU A 80 3.07 9.33 22.82
CA LEU A 80 3.24 9.76 24.22
C LEU A 80 4.36 8.99 24.92
N ALA A 81 4.47 7.69 24.69
CA ALA A 81 5.56 6.88 25.21
C ALA A 81 6.91 7.34 24.68
N LEU A 82 7.01 7.65 23.38
CA LEU A 82 8.23 8.19 22.77
C LEU A 82 8.56 9.58 23.34
N ALA A 83 7.58 10.47 23.48
CA ALA A 83 7.77 11.80 24.05
C ALA A 83 8.19 11.76 25.52
N ALA A 84 7.76 10.74 26.28
CA ALA A 84 8.20 10.52 27.65
C ALA A 84 9.61 9.89 27.73
N ALA A 85 9.96 9.01 26.78
CA ALA A 85 11.23 8.30 26.79
C ALA A 85 12.41 9.10 26.22
N ALA A 86 12.16 10.00 25.25
CA ALA A 86 13.21 10.70 24.53
C ALA A 86 12.90 12.20 24.34
N HIS A 87 13.95 13.01 24.48
CA HIS A 87 13.88 14.43 24.21
C HIS A 87 14.08 14.70 22.71
N ILE A 88 13.10 15.34 22.05
CA ILE A 88 13.12 15.50 20.57
C ILE A 88 13.88 16.77 20.15
N ASN A 89 13.63 17.90 20.82
CA ASN A 89 14.29 19.17 20.47
C ASN A 89 14.62 19.98 21.74
N PRO A 90 15.79 19.74 22.38
CA PRO A 90 16.19 20.40 23.61
C PRO A 90 16.70 21.84 23.34
N VAL A 91 15.78 22.77 23.06
CA VAL A 91 16.14 24.13 22.57
C VAL A 91 17.01 24.94 23.54
N TRP A 92 16.90 24.66 24.83
CA TRP A 92 17.65 25.33 25.90
C TRP A 92 19.15 25.04 25.88
N LEU A 93 19.60 23.98 25.21
CA LEU A 93 21.01 23.67 25.06
C LEU A 93 21.72 24.59 24.06
N TYR A 94 20.97 25.19 23.12
CA TYR A 94 21.52 26.00 22.03
C TYR A 94 21.60 27.50 22.35
N GLY A 95 20.86 27.98 23.36
CA GLY A 95 20.81 29.39 23.73
C GLY A 95 20.11 30.28 22.68
N PRO A 96 20.09 31.61 22.88
CA PRO A 96 19.51 32.55 21.93
C PRO A 96 20.25 32.54 20.59
N TYR A 97 19.51 32.75 19.49
CA TYR A 97 20.09 32.82 18.16
C TYR A 97 21.10 33.99 18.05
N HIS A 98 22.34 33.66 17.72
CA HIS A 98 23.40 34.62 17.43
C HIS A 98 24.01 34.31 16.05
N PRO A 99 24.02 35.27 15.09
CA PRO A 99 24.44 35.00 13.71
C PRO A 99 25.93 34.66 13.57
N GLY A 100 26.76 34.98 14.58
CA GLY A 100 28.18 34.61 14.61
C GLY A 100 28.47 33.23 15.21
N GLN A 101 27.44 32.49 15.62
CA GLN A 101 27.57 31.17 16.26
C GLN A 101 26.74 30.14 15.51
N VAL A 102 27.34 29.00 15.20
CA VAL A 102 26.67 27.86 14.55
C VAL A 102 26.83 26.62 15.42
N SER A 103 25.75 25.86 15.58
CA SER A 103 25.79 24.59 16.30
C SER A 103 26.45 23.52 15.43
N ALA A 104 27.29 22.67 16.04
CA ALA A 104 27.91 21.55 15.34
C ALA A 104 26.83 20.56 14.87
N GLY A 105 26.70 20.39 13.55
CA GLY A 105 25.71 19.49 12.96
C GLY A 105 24.29 20.06 12.91
N SER A 106 24.13 21.37 12.69
CA SER A 106 22.82 21.94 12.31
C SER A 106 22.30 21.21 11.06
N GLN A 107 21.30 20.36 11.28
CA GLN A 107 20.58 19.61 10.26
C GLN A 107 19.10 19.95 10.41
N PRO A 108 18.36 20.01 9.31
CA PRO A 108 16.93 20.20 9.41
C PRO A 108 16.26 18.92 9.91
N ASP A 109 14.98 19.02 10.26
CA ASP A 109 14.19 17.85 10.62
C ASP A 109 14.24 16.78 9.51
N TRP A 110 14.04 15.52 9.91
CA TRP A 110 14.18 14.36 9.03
C TRP A 110 13.40 14.46 7.70
N TYR A 111 12.25 15.12 7.69
CA TYR A 111 11.42 15.30 6.48
C TYR A 111 12.04 16.26 5.45
N MET A 112 12.89 17.19 5.90
CA MET A 112 13.68 18.08 5.04
C MET A 112 15.07 17.51 4.74
N GLY A 113 15.44 16.37 5.33
CA GLY A 113 16.76 15.76 5.14
C GLY A 113 17.07 15.41 3.68
N VAL A 114 16.05 15.10 2.87
CA VAL A 114 16.22 14.87 1.42
C VAL A 114 16.64 16.15 0.71
N ALA A 115 16.03 17.29 1.05
CA ALA A 115 16.36 18.58 0.47
C ALA A 115 17.78 19.03 0.87
N ASP A 116 18.14 18.88 2.16
CA ASP A 116 19.49 19.16 2.65
C ASP A 116 20.54 18.22 2.03
N GLY A 117 20.21 16.94 1.89
CA GLY A 117 21.07 15.97 1.21
C GLY A 117 21.34 16.34 -0.25
N LEU A 118 20.30 16.82 -0.96
CA LEU A 118 20.45 17.26 -2.34
C LEU A 118 21.34 18.50 -2.47
N LEU A 119 21.22 19.45 -1.53
CA LEU A 119 22.12 20.61 -1.43
C LEU A 119 23.57 20.19 -1.18
N ARG A 120 23.80 19.18 -0.31
CA ARG A 120 25.15 18.68 0.00
C ARG A 120 25.82 17.90 -1.13
N VAL A 121 25.04 17.24 -1.98
CA VAL A 121 25.55 16.47 -3.13
C VAL A 121 25.91 17.39 -4.29
N MET A 122 25.28 18.56 -4.39
CA MET A 122 25.50 19.43 -5.52
C MET A 122 26.90 20.08 -5.50
N PRO A 123 27.66 20.05 -6.62
CA PRO A 123 28.90 20.80 -6.72
C PRO A 123 28.64 22.32 -6.73
N GLY A 124 29.48 23.07 -6.02
CA GLY A 124 29.46 24.54 -5.94
C GLY A 124 29.76 25.21 -7.29
N ARG A 125 28.76 25.29 -8.17
CA ARG A 125 28.86 25.98 -9.46
C ARG A 125 28.06 27.28 -9.42
N GLU A 126 28.74 28.37 -9.74
CA GLU A 126 28.14 29.69 -9.89
C GLU A 126 28.31 30.13 -11.35
N ILE A 127 27.27 30.74 -11.93
CA ILE A 127 27.33 31.35 -13.26
C ILE A 127 26.92 32.80 -13.13
N THR A 128 27.81 33.72 -13.52
CA THR A 128 27.46 35.13 -13.62
C THR A 128 26.84 35.39 -15.00
N LEU A 129 25.55 35.74 -15.02
CA LEU A 129 24.81 36.05 -16.24
C LEU A 129 24.16 37.43 -16.11
N TRP A 130 24.36 38.31 -17.10
CA TRP A 130 23.76 39.66 -17.16
C TRP A 130 23.91 40.49 -15.88
N GLY A 131 25.08 40.43 -15.24
CA GLY A 131 25.35 41.18 -14.01
C GLY A 131 24.75 40.59 -12.73
N HIS A 132 24.09 39.42 -12.81
CA HIS A 132 23.61 38.66 -11.67
C HIS A 132 24.41 37.37 -11.49
N THR A 133 24.77 37.05 -10.24
CA THR A 133 25.38 35.75 -9.90
C THR A 133 24.29 34.74 -9.61
N LEU A 134 24.18 33.72 -10.45
CA LEU A 134 23.29 32.58 -10.22
C LEU A 134 24.06 31.52 -9.44
N ALA A 135 23.71 31.36 -8.17
CA ALA A 135 24.14 30.27 -7.31
C ALA A 135 23.41 28.98 -7.73
N LEU A 136 23.98 28.25 -8.71
CA LEU A 136 23.32 27.03 -9.20
C LEU A 136 23.30 25.94 -8.14
N ASP A 137 24.29 25.95 -7.25
CA ASP A 137 24.40 25.12 -6.04
C ASP A 137 23.12 25.12 -5.19
N ASN A 138 22.42 26.25 -5.11
CA ASN A 138 21.13 26.34 -4.43
C ASN A 138 19.94 26.23 -5.37
N LEU A 139 20.05 26.78 -6.58
CA LEU A 139 18.94 26.83 -7.54
C LEU A 139 18.56 25.44 -8.04
N ILE A 140 19.53 24.59 -8.40
CA ILE A 140 19.24 23.28 -8.97
C ILE A 140 18.59 22.35 -7.92
N PRO A 141 19.07 22.22 -6.67
CA PRO A 141 18.45 21.34 -5.68
C PRO A 141 17.04 21.78 -5.32
N LEU A 142 16.83 23.09 -5.17
CA LEU A 142 15.51 23.64 -4.89
C LEU A 142 14.54 23.40 -6.06
N THR A 143 14.99 23.69 -7.28
CA THR A 143 14.17 23.50 -8.49
C THR A 143 13.91 22.02 -8.76
N ALA A 144 14.87 21.14 -8.48
CA ALA A 144 14.70 19.70 -8.60
C ALA A 144 13.70 19.16 -7.58
N GLY A 145 13.75 19.63 -6.32
CA GLY A 145 12.77 19.27 -5.30
C GLY A 145 11.35 19.71 -5.68
N VAL A 146 11.18 20.98 -6.04
CA VAL A 146 9.88 21.51 -6.50
C VAL A 146 9.42 20.81 -7.78
N GLY A 147 10.34 20.61 -8.73
CA GLY A 147 10.10 19.94 -9.99
C GLY A 147 9.66 18.49 -9.81
N LEU A 148 10.22 17.76 -8.83
CA LEU A 148 9.77 16.41 -8.48
C LEU A 148 8.33 16.41 -7.97
N PHE A 149 7.97 17.30 -7.05
CA PHE A 149 6.60 17.38 -6.55
C PHE A 149 5.60 17.77 -7.65
N LEU A 150 5.99 18.68 -8.55
CA LEU A 150 5.19 19.03 -9.72
C LEU A 150 5.07 17.85 -10.69
N ALA A 151 6.16 17.13 -10.96
CA ALA A 151 6.15 15.95 -11.81
C ALA A 151 5.24 14.86 -11.23
N LEU A 152 5.26 14.62 -9.92
CA LEU A 152 4.36 13.69 -9.25
C LEU A 152 2.89 14.14 -9.35
N GLY A 153 2.61 15.43 -9.22
CA GLY A 153 1.26 15.97 -9.38
C GLY A 153 0.73 15.90 -10.82
N VAL A 154 1.63 16.02 -11.80
CA VAL A 154 1.30 15.97 -13.24
C VAL A 154 1.35 14.55 -13.80
N CYS A 155 2.00 13.62 -13.09
CA CYS A 155 2.13 12.20 -13.44
C CYS A 155 0.83 11.55 -13.94
N PRO A 156 -0.32 11.64 -13.23
CA PRO A 156 -1.55 10.99 -13.71
C PRO A 156 -2.05 11.53 -15.05
N PHE A 157 -1.81 12.82 -15.35
CA PHE A 157 -2.20 13.42 -16.64
C PHE A 157 -1.26 12.99 -17.76
N ILE A 158 0.04 12.86 -17.48
CA ILE A 158 1.03 12.34 -18.43
C ILE A 158 0.72 10.88 -18.74
N GLU A 159 0.43 10.08 -17.71
CA GLU A 159 0.10 8.66 -17.85
C GLU A 159 -1.17 8.45 -18.67
N ALA A 160 -2.24 9.21 -18.38
CA ALA A 160 -3.48 9.18 -19.17
C ALA A 160 -3.22 9.56 -20.64
N TRP A 161 -2.40 10.58 -20.90
CA TRP A 161 -2.05 10.99 -22.26
C TRP A 161 -1.23 9.96 -23.05
N VAL A 162 -0.26 9.29 -22.39
CA VAL A 162 0.57 8.27 -23.05
C VAL A 162 -0.18 6.95 -23.25
N THR A 163 -1.03 6.57 -22.30
CA THR A 163 -1.73 5.28 -22.28
C THR A 163 -3.11 5.35 -22.96
N ASP A 164 -3.62 6.57 -23.20
CA ASP A 164 -4.97 6.84 -23.73
C ASP A 164 -6.07 6.17 -22.86
N ASP A 165 -5.86 6.20 -21.54
CA ASP A 165 -6.75 5.54 -20.59
C ASP A 165 -7.66 6.53 -19.84
N ASP A 166 -8.77 6.88 -20.47
CA ASP A 166 -9.79 7.78 -19.94
C ASP A 166 -10.95 7.06 -19.22
N ARG A 167 -10.79 5.79 -18.85
CA ARG A 167 -11.88 5.02 -18.24
C ARG A 167 -12.00 5.29 -16.74
N ASP A 168 -13.23 5.21 -16.24
CA ASP A 168 -13.53 5.28 -14.80
C ASP A 168 -13.02 4.02 -14.08
N HIS A 169 -11.83 4.13 -13.47
CA HIS A 169 -11.25 3.08 -12.62
C HIS A 169 -11.58 3.28 -11.14
N ARG A 170 -12.20 2.26 -10.53
CA ARG A 170 -12.48 2.18 -9.10
C ARG A 170 -11.84 0.95 -8.44
N LEU A 171 -11.37 -0.02 -9.23
CA LEU A 171 -10.46 -1.06 -8.77
C LEU A 171 -9.00 -0.61 -8.89
N LEU A 172 -8.21 -0.95 -7.87
CA LEU A 172 -6.75 -0.74 -7.87
C LEU A 172 -6.08 -1.81 -8.71
N ASP A 173 -5.12 -1.42 -9.54
CA ASP A 173 -4.26 -2.39 -10.21
C ASP A 173 -3.24 -2.96 -9.20
N PRO A 174 -3.24 -4.28 -8.92
CA PRO A 174 -2.23 -4.86 -8.05
C PRO A 174 -0.85 -4.77 -8.70
N ALA A 175 0.16 -4.43 -7.90
CA ALA A 175 1.55 -4.51 -8.37
C ALA A 175 1.81 -5.93 -8.93
N PRO A 176 2.51 -6.06 -10.06
CA PRO A 176 2.84 -7.37 -10.61
C PRO A 176 3.54 -8.19 -9.54
N GLU A 177 2.97 -9.32 -9.13
CA GLU A 177 3.70 -10.24 -8.26
C GLU A 177 4.99 -10.63 -8.98
N PRO A 178 6.17 -10.57 -8.33
CA PRO A 178 7.35 -11.20 -8.87
C PRO A 178 6.99 -12.67 -9.01
N SER A 179 6.81 -13.14 -10.23
CA SER A 179 6.47 -14.52 -10.49
C SER A 179 7.66 -15.38 -10.07
N ILE A 180 7.76 -15.79 -8.80
CA ILE A 180 8.69 -16.85 -8.36
C ILE A 180 8.09 -18.22 -8.76
N ARG A 181 7.73 -18.31 -10.03
CA ARG A 181 7.26 -19.51 -10.69
C ARG A 181 7.86 -19.55 -12.09
N GLY A 182 9.14 -19.90 -12.13
CA GLY A 182 9.77 -20.52 -13.29
C GLY A 182 9.28 -21.94 -13.56
N GLU A 183 8.07 -22.32 -13.15
CA GLU A 183 7.47 -23.60 -13.48
C GLU A 183 6.11 -23.35 -14.11
N ARG A 184 6.12 -23.34 -15.45
CA ARG A 184 4.92 -23.51 -16.24
C ARG A 184 4.19 -24.79 -15.77
N PRO A 185 2.85 -24.79 -15.65
CA PRO A 185 2.08 -25.99 -15.26
C PRO A 185 1.99 -27.09 -16.32
N ASP A 186 2.76 -27.01 -17.40
CA ASP A 186 2.70 -27.93 -18.54
C ASP A 186 3.33 -29.31 -18.26
N HIS A 187 4.10 -29.47 -17.17
CA HIS A 187 4.69 -30.77 -16.81
C HIS A 187 4.08 -31.47 -15.59
N GLN A 188 3.19 -30.83 -14.81
CA GLN A 188 2.57 -31.49 -13.65
C GLN A 188 1.51 -32.52 -14.06
N ALA A 189 0.79 -32.27 -15.17
CA ALA A 189 -0.21 -33.18 -15.71
C ALA A 189 0.43 -34.48 -16.27
N ASP A 190 1.58 -34.37 -16.93
CA ASP A 190 2.30 -35.52 -17.47
C ASP A 190 2.93 -36.39 -16.38
N ARG A 191 3.45 -35.79 -15.30
CA ARG A 191 4.05 -36.56 -14.19
C ARG A 191 3.02 -37.35 -13.39
N ALA A 192 1.79 -36.85 -13.28
CA ALA A 192 0.69 -37.59 -12.62
C ALA A 192 0.24 -38.82 -13.43
N GLY A 193 0.20 -38.71 -14.77
CA GLY A 193 -0.11 -39.83 -15.67
C GLY A 193 0.96 -40.92 -15.66
N VAL A 194 2.24 -40.54 -15.74
CA VAL A 194 3.37 -41.47 -15.74
C VAL A 194 3.53 -42.22 -14.40
N GLN A 195 3.23 -41.55 -13.27
CA GLN A 195 3.29 -42.17 -11.95
C GLN A 195 2.14 -43.18 -11.74
N GLY A 196 0.94 -42.88 -12.24
CA GLY A 196 -0.21 -43.79 -12.20
C GLY A 196 0.01 -45.06 -13.03
N ASP A 197 0.66 -44.93 -14.18
CA ASP A 197 0.92 -46.06 -15.08
C ASP A 197 2.04 -46.98 -14.57
N ARG A 198 3.08 -46.42 -13.92
CA ARG A 198 4.10 -47.21 -13.20
C ARG A 198 3.51 -48.05 -12.07
N GLN A 199 2.55 -47.50 -11.31
CA GLN A 199 1.91 -48.26 -10.22
C GLN A 199 0.98 -49.36 -10.74
N ARG A 200 0.28 -49.14 -11.85
CA ARG A 200 -0.51 -50.19 -12.53
C ARG A 200 0.38 -51.33 -13.03
N THR A 201 1.52 -50.99 -13.63
CA THR A 201 2.45 -51.97 -14.19
C THR A 201 3.13 -52.79 -13.08
N GLN A 202 3.54 -52.18 -11.96
CA GLN A 202 4.05 -52.91 -10.80
C GLN A 202 3.02 -53.83 -10.15
N LYS A 203 1.74 -53.43 -10.09
CA LYS A 203 0.66 -54.27 -9.55
C LYS A 203 0.38 -55.51 -10.41
N LEU A 204 0.65 -55.44 -11.71
CA LEU A 204 0.43 -56.56 -12.64
C LEU A 204 1.55 -57.61 -12.53
N ILE A 205 2.79 -57.17 -12.30
CA ILE A 205 3.97 -58.05 -12.17
C ILE A 205 3.96 -58.83 -10.84
N ARG A 206 3.27 -58.34 -9.80
CA ARG A 206 3.18 -58.98 -8.48
C ARG A 206 2.06 -60.02 -8.30
N ARG A 207 1.39 -60.50 -9.36
CA ARG A 207 0.38 -61.56 -9.20
C ARG A 207 1.03 -62.95 -9.09
N PRO A 208 0.86 -63.68 -7.97
CA PRO A 208 1.32 -65.06 -7.87
C PRO A 208 0.49 -65.97 -8.78
N ARG A 209 1.18 -66.74 -9.61
CA ARG A 209 0.61 -67.72 -10.53
C ARG A 209 0.54 -69.07 -9.82
N THR A 210 -0.60 -69.43 -9.24
CA THR A 210 -0.93 -70.83 -8.91
C THR A 210 -2.44 -71.02 -8.79
N ALA A 211 -2.97 -71.87 -9.67
CA ALA A 211 -4.28 -72.50 -9.56
C ALA A 211 -4.06 -74.01 -9.50
N GLY A 212 -4.73 -74.69 -8.56
CA GLY A 212 -4.93 -76.14 -8.51
C GLY A 212 -6.43 -76.45 -8.39
N PRO A 213 -6.94 -77.59 -8.90
CA PRO A 213 -8.30 -77.65 -9.39
C PRO A 213 -9.36 -78.17 -8.40
N ALA A 214 -10.54 -77.54 -8.50
CA ALA A 214 -11.91 -78.06 -8.48
C ALA A 214 -12.27 -79.31 -7.65
N PHE A 215 -13.19 -79.13 -6.69
CA PHE A 215 -14.18 -80.15 -6.35
C PHE A 215 -15.59 -79.58 -6.40
N ARG A 216 -16.46 -80.31 -7.10
CA ARG A 216 -17.79 -79.94 -7.58
C ARG A 216 -18.82 -80.63 -6.70
N GLN A 217 -19.75 -79.89 -6.10
CA GLN A 217 -21.02 -80.48 -5.66
C GLN A 217 -22.21 -79.64 -6.13
N ARG A 218 -23.21 -80.38 -6.60
CA ARG A 218 -24.37 -80.00 -7.41
C ARG A 218 -25.60 -79.65 -6.52
N PRO A 219 -26.70 -79.13 -7.10
CA PRO A 219 -27.61 -78.18 -6.46
C PRO A 219 -28.89 -78.84 -5.90
N ARG A 220 -29.64 -78.10 -5.08
CA ARG A 220 -31.06 -78.36 -4.84
C ARG A 220 -31.88 -77.07 -4.89
N SER A 221 -32.76 -77.04 -5.88
CA SER A 221 -33.85 -76.09 -6.11
C SER A 221 -35.06 -76.41 -5.22
N LEU A 222 -35.73 -75.40 -4.66
CA LEU A 222 -37.15 -75.35 -4.23
C LEU A 222 -37.32 -74.03 -3.45
N GLY A 223 -38.31 -73.17 -3.63
CA GLY A 223 -39.48 -73.17 -4.48
C GLY A 223 -40.04 -71.74 -4.59
N ARG A 224 -40.87 -71.56 -5.60
CA ARG A 224 -41.57 -70.36 -6.01
C ARG A 224 -42.90 -70.27 -5.27
N VAL A 225 -43.22 -69.15 -4.62
CA VAL A 225 -44.63 -68.77 -4.35
C VAL A 225 -44.81 -67.27 -4.53
N ARG A 226 -45.83 -66.92 -5.32
CA ARG A 226 -46.28 -65.60 -5.77
C ARG A 226 -47.74 -65.44 -5.32
N ARG A 227 -48.11 -64.31 -4.69
CA ARG A 227 -49.47 -63.73 -4.51
C ARG A 227 -49.25 -62.28 -4.03
N SER A 228 -49.56 -61.18 -4.72
CA SER A 228 -50.80 -60.61 -5.30
C SER A 228 -51.82 -60.07 -4.28
N GLY A 229 -52.20 -58.79 -4.43
CA GLY A 229 -53.41 -58.16 -3.85
C GLY A 229 -53.09 -56.91 -3.01
N ILE A 230 -53.21 -55.66 -3.51
CA ILE A 230 -54.41 -54.82 -3.73
C ILE A 230 -54.99 -54.19 -2.43
N GLY A 231 -55.13 -52.84 -2.43
CA GLY A 231 -56.13 -52.10 -1.63
C GLY A 231 -55.63 -50.78 -1.00
N ARG A 232 -55.93 -49.62 -1.64
CA ARG A 232 -56.83 -48.51 -1.17
C ARG A 232 -56.36 -47.74 0.08
N GLN A 233 -55.98 -46.47 -0.05
CA GLN A 233 -56.78 -45.21 -0.10
C GLN A 233 -57.18 -44.62 1.28
N ALA A 234 -56.83 -43.34 1.43
CA ALA A 234 -57.55 -42.23 2.06
C ALA A 234 -57.80 -42.23 3.59
N ARG A 235 -57.08 -41.35 4.30
CA ARG A 235 -57.64 -40.11 4.88
C ARG A 235 -56.51 -39.17 5.31
#